data_AF-A0A0A0JLE6-F1
#
_entry.id   AF-A0A0A0JLE6-F1
#
_cell.length_a   1.000
_cell.length_b   1.000
_cell.length_c   1.000
_cell.angle_alpha   90.00
_cell.angle_beta   90.00
_cell.angle_gamma   90.00
#
_symmetry.space_group_name_H-M   'P 1'
#
loop_
_entity.id
_entity.type
_entity.pdbx_description
1 polymer ?
#
loop_
_entity_poly.entity_id
_entity_poly.type
_entity_poly.pdbx_seq_one_letter_code
_entity_poly.pdbx_strand_id
1 'polypeptide(L)'
;MCSYCGCRDIGPIGRLHEEHVVIMNLMGEVRRAVERDDLAGAVAHLERLIPVLAVHDAVEEVGVYPAMSAVPALEDKVAVLFDEHDDLDGTLDRALDALRDGGPGAIDWPGVLGAFDTLWEHIDHEENGMFPAAAIALDPQQWEHAEQVRRDVERGTIASHHH
;
A
#
# COMPACT_ATOMS: atom_id res chain seq x y z
N MET A 1 15.17 5.91 0.12
CA MET A 1 15.53 5.94 -1.33
C MET A 1 16.87 5.23 -1.55
N CYS A 2 16.89 3.90 -1.54
CA CYS A 2 18.10 3.09 -1.66
C CYS A 2 18.43 2.84 -3.14
N SER A 3 19.55 3.42 -3.63
CA SER A 3 19.99 3.32 -5.03
C SER A 3 20.97 2.16 -5.29
N TYR A 4 21.22 1.29 -4.31
CA TYR A 4 22.44 0.46 -4.30
C TYR A 4 22.23 -1.06 -4.28
N CYS A 5 21.00 -1.58 -4.14
CA CYS A 5 20.79 -3.04 -4.09
C CYS A 5 20.58 -3.76 -5.42
N GLY A 6 20.25 -3.07 -6.52
CA GLY A 6 19.85 -3.74 -7.79
C GLY A 6 18.52 -4.50 -7.72
N CYS A 7 17.93 -4.59 -6.54
CA CYS A 7 16.59 -5.09 -6.20
C CYS A 7 15.47 -4.59 -7.12
N ARG A 8 15.58 -3.39 -7.70
CA ARG A 8 14.61 -2.84 -8.67
C ARG A 8 14.56 -3.60 -9.99
N ASP A 9 15.61 -4.33 -10.34
CA ASP A 9 15.64 -5.16 -11.54
C ASP A 9 14.86 -6.49 -11.33
N ILE A 10 14.42 -6.78 -10.10
CA ILE A 10 13.50 -7.87 -9.78
C ILE A 10 12.08 -7.38 -10.10
N GLY A 11 11.47 -7.91 -11.15
CA GLY A 11 10.19 -7.43 -11.70
C GLY A 11 9.09 -7.11 -10.66
N PRO A 12 8.79 -8.01 -9.70
CA PRO A 12 7.82 -7.75 -8.63
C PRO A 12 8.19 -6.55 -7.75
N ILE A 13 9.43 -6.49 -7.25
CA ILE A 13 9.91 -5.37 -6.40
C ILE A 13 9.93 -4.07 -7.18
N GLY A 14 10.36 -4.11 -8.44
CA GLY A 14 10.35 -2.94 -9.32
C GLY A 14 8.95 -2.35 -9.46
N ARG A 15 7.92 -3.20 -9.59
CA ARG A 15 6.53 -2.75 -9.66
C ARG A 15 5.99 -2.22 -8.34
N LEU A 16 6.22 -2.89 -7.23
CA LEU A 16 5.84 -2.38 -5.90
C LEU A 16 6.48 -1.01 -5.63
N HIS A 17 7.74 -0.83 -6.04
CA HIS A 17 8.40 0.47 -5.98
C HIS A 17 7.71 1.55 -6.85
N GLU A 18 7.32 1.21 -8.08
CA GLU A 18 6.59 2.14 -8.95
C GLU A 18 5.24 2.52 -8.34
N GLU A 19 4.56 1.59 -7.68
CA GLU A 19 3.31 1.81 -6.96
C GLU A 19 3.50 2.74 -5.77
N HIS A 20 4.56 2.57 -4.97
CA HIS A 20 4.91 3.51 -3.90
C HIS A 20 5.04 4.94 -4.41
N VAL A 21 5.65 5.14 -5.58
CA VAL A 21 5.74 6.48 -6.19
C VAL A 21 4.35 7.01 -6.54
N VAL A 22 3.46 6.18 -7.08
CA VAL A 22 2.07 6.57 -7.39
C VAL A 22 1.30 6.89 -6.11
N ILE A 23 1.38 6.04 -5.09
CA ILE A 23 0.74 6.19 -3.78
C ILE A 23 1.17 7.50 -3.13
N MET A 24 2.49 7.74 -2.99
CA MET A 24 3.02 8.98 -2.41
C MET A 24 2.56 10.23 -3.16
N ASN A 25 2.50 10.18 -4.49
CA ASN A 25 2.03 11.31 -5.29
C ASN A 25 0.54 11.59 -5.04
N LEU A 26 -0.30 10.55 -5.00
CA LEU A 26 -1.74 10.68 -4.75
C LEU A 26 -2.02 11.17 -3.32
N MET A 27 -1.33 10.63 -2.30
CA MET A 27 -1.39 11.15 -0.92
C MET A 27 -1.06 12.64 -0.88
N GLY A 28 -0.01 13.06 -1.60
CA GLY A 28 0.38 14.45 -1.72
C GLY A 28 -0.71 15.31 -2.38
N GLU A 29 -1.40 14.82 -3.41
CA GLU A 29 -2.51 15.54 -4.03
C GLU A 29 -3.72 15.67 -3.10
N VAL A 30 -4.08 14.59 -2.38
CA VAL A 30 -5.15 14.64 -1.36
C VAL A 30 -4.81 15.71 -0.31
N ARG A 31 -3.60 15.69 0.25
CA ARG A 31 -3.14 16.68 1.24
C ARG A 31 -3.26 18.11 0.72
N ARG A 32 -2.74 18.37 -0.49
CA ARG A 32 -2.83 19.70 -1.12
C ARG A 32 -4.27 20.13 -1.39
N ALA A 33 -5.16 19.21 -1.71
CA ALA A 33 -6.57 19.52 -1.92
C ALA A 33 -7.27 19.90 -0.61
N VAL A 34 -7.03 19.13 0.47
CA VAL A 34 -7.54 19.44 1.82
C VAL A 34 -7.02 20.80 2.32
N GLU A 35 -5.73 21.09 2.16
CA GLU A 35 -5.13 22.38 2.57
C GLU A 35 -5.72 23.59 1.82
N ARG A 36 -6.26 23.38 0.62
CA ARG A 36 -6.91 24.40 -0.20
C ARG A 36 -8.43 24.45 -0.02
N ASP A 37 -8.97 23.67 0.92
CA ASP A 37 -10.43 23.49 1.13
C ASP A 37 -11.15 22.93 -0.11
N ASP A 38 -10.42 22.26 -1.01
CA ASP A 38 -10.95 21.57 -2.19
C ASP A 38 -11.28 20.11 -1.85
N LEU A 39 -12.31 19.92 -1.02
CA LEU A 39 -12.68 18.60 -0.52
C LEU A 39 -13.20 17.66 -1.62
N ALA A 40 -13.80 18.22 -2.68
CA ALA A 40 -14.21 17.44 -3.84
C ALA A 40 -12.99 16.92 -4.63
N GLY A 41 -11.97 17.76 -4.82
CA GLY A 41 -10.68 17.35 -5.38
C GLY A 41 -9.98 16.31 -4.52
N ALA A 42 -10.01 16.47 -3.19
CA ALA A 42 -9.44 15.51 -2.26
C ALA A 42 -10.08 14.12 -2.40
N VAL A 43 -11.41 14.05 -2.48
CA VAL A 43 -12.14 12.80 -2.76
C VAL A 43 -11.74 12.20 -4.10
N ALA A 44 -11.67 12.99 -5.17
CA ALA A 44 -11.29 12.49 -6.49
C ALA A 44 -9.87 11.90 -6.53
N HIS A 45 -8.94 12.42 -5.71
CA HIS A 45 -7.61 11.84 -5.55
C HIS A 45 -7.63 10.58 -4.69
N LEU A 46 -8.46 10.54 -3.64
CA LEU A 46 -8.64 9.38 -2.77
C LEU A 46 -9.24 8.19 -3.55
N GLU A 47 -10.27 8.43 -4.36
CA GLU A 47 -10.89 7.42 -5.25
C GLU A 47 -9.91 6.83 -6.27
N ARG A 48 -8.84 7.56 -6.60
CA ARG A 48 -7.75 7.07 -7.46
C ARG A 48 -6.67 6.33 -6.69
N LEU A 49 -6.49 6.63 -5.41
CA LEU A 49 -5.50 6.01 -4.52
C LEU A 49 -5.94 4.60 -4.10
N ILE A 50 -7.20 4.47 -3.65
CA ILE A 50 -7.80 3.22 -3.16
C ILE A 50 -7.53 2.02 -4.09
N PRO A 51 -7.84 2.05 -5.41
CA PRO A 51 -7.58 0.90 -6.27
C PRO A 51 -6.08 0.59 -6.48
N VAL A 52 -5.17 1.54 -6.23
CA VAL A 52 -3.72 1.29 -6.27
C VAL A 52 -3.29 0.54 -5.02
N LEU A 53 -3.71 1.00 -3.84
CA LEU A 53 -3.47 0.33 -2.55
C LEU A 53 -4.02 -1.10 -2.57
N ALA A 54 -5.28 -1.27 -2.99
CA ALA A 54 -5.90 -2.59 -3.08
C ALA A 54 -5.08 -3.63 -3.86
N VAL A 55 -4.45 -3.25 -4.98
CA VAL A 55 -3.60 -4.16 -5.77
C VAL A 55 -2.24 -4.35 -5.10
N HIS A 56 -1.67 -3.27 -4.57
CA HIS A 56 -0.38 -3.25 -3.91
C HIS A 56 -0.37 -4.17 -2.69
N ASP A 57 -1.27 -3.90 -1.74
CA ASP A 57 -1.39 -4.61 -0.48
C ASP A 57 -1.68 -6.10 -0.72
N ALA A 58 -2.54 -6.43 -1.68
CA ALA A 58 -2.82 -7.82 -2.03
C ALA A 58 -1.57 -8.58 -2.52
N VAL A 59 -0.72 -7.94 -3.32
CA VAL A 59 0.54 -8.55 -3.80
C VAL A 59 1.51 -8.81 -2.65
N GLU A 60 1.55 -7.91 -1.67
CA GLU A 60 2.38 -8.05 -0.49
C GLU A 60 1.83 -9.12 0.46
N GLU A 61 0.59 -8.97 0.89
CA GLU A 61 -0.05 -9.82 1.89
C GLU A 61 -0.25 -11.27 1.46
N VAL A 62 -0.56 -11.50 0.18
CA VAL A 62 -0.80 -12.85 -0.36
C VAL A 62 0.44 -13.42 -1.05
N GLY A 63 1.32 -12.54 -1.53
CA GLY A 63 2.52 -12.92 -2.28
C GLY A 63 3.80 -12.89 -1.44
N VAL A 64 4.24 -11.69 -1.07
CA VAL A 64 5.58 -11.44 -0.52
C VAL A 64 5.66 -11.75 0.98
N TYR A 65 4.76 -11.20 1.78
CA TYR A 65 4.78 -11.29 3.24
C TYR A 65 4.72 -12.74 3.77
N PRO A 66 3.89 -13.66 3.24
CA PRO A 66 3.89 -15.04 3.70
C PRO A 66 5.23 -15.75 3.49
N ALA A 67 5.91 -15.46 2.37
CA ALA A 67 7.24 -15.97 2.10
C ALA A 67 8.29 -15.39 3.06
N MET A 68 8.18 -14.10 3.38
CA MET A 68 9.08 -13.43 4.32
C MET A 68 8.86 -13.87 5.76
N SER A 69 7.61 -14.13 6.16
CA SER A 69 7.27 -14.61 7.51
C SER A 69 7.83 -16.00 7.80
N ALA A 70 8.16 -16.79 6.77
CA ALA A 70 8.83 -18.07 6.93
C ALA A 70 10.32 -17.93 7.34
N VAL A 71 10.87 -16.71 7.30
CA VAL A 71 12.22 -16.38 7.79
C VAL A 71 12.10 -15.94 9.26
N PRO A 72 12.58 -16.72 10.24
CA PRO A 72 12.31 -16.44 11.67
C PRO A 72 12.79 -15.07 12.16
N ALA A 73 13.81 -14.50 11.52
CA ALA A 73 14.32 -13.17 11.89
C ALA A 73 13.44 -12.00 11.39
N LEU A 74 12.40 -12.28 10.59
CA LEU A 74 11.55 -11.29 9.94
C LEU A 74 10.07 -11.45 10.30
N GLU A 75 9.67 -12.54 10.96
CA GLU A 75 8.28 -12.80 11.38
C GLU A 75 7.64 -11.59 12.10
N ASP A 76 8.26 -11.09 13.16
CA ASP A 76 7.74 -9.93 13.91
C ASP A 76 7.64 -8.66 13.05
N LYS A 77 8.54 -8.48 12.08
CA LYS A 77 8.53 -7.30 11.20
C LYS A 77 7.40 -7.39 10.19
N VAL A 78 7.16 -8.58 9.64
CA VAL A 78 6.07 -8.82 8.70
C VAL A 78 4.71 -8.64 9.40
N ALA A 79 4.59 -9.09 10.66
CA ALA A 79 3.37 -8.87 11.44
C ALA A 79 3.04 -7.38 11.61
N VAL A 80 4.04 -6.54 11.85
CA VAL A 80 3.86 -5.07 11.92
C VAL A 80 3.35 -4.50 10.59
N LEU A 81 3.86 -4.97 9.45
CA LEU A 81 3.41 -4.48 8.14
C LEU A 81 1.93 -4.85 7.86
N PHE A 82 1.49 -6.04 8.26
CA PHE A 82 0.07 -6.41 8.20
C PHE A 82 -0.79 -5.51 9.10
N ASP A 83 -0.37 -5.26 10.35
CA ASP A 83 -1.11 -4.38 11.26
C ASP A 83 -1.20 -2.94 10.70
N GLU A 84 -0.15 -2.45 10.04
CA GLU A 84 -0.13 -1.14 9.38
C GLU A 84 -1.12 -1.06 8.20
N HIS A 85 -1.27 -2.12 7.40
CA HIS A 85 -2.29 -2.21 6.35
C HIS A 85 -3.70 -2.21 6.93
N ASP A 86 -3.97 -3.05 7.95
CA ASP A 86 -5.27 -3.13 8.61
C ASP A 86 -5.72 -1.77 9.20
N ASP A 87 -4.79 -1.01 9.79
CA ASP A 87 -5.05 0.32 10.35
C ASP A 87 -5.38 1.37 9.26
N LEU A 88 -4.68 1.31 8.12
CA LEU A 88 -4.94 2.17 6.97
C LEU A 88 -6.31 1.86 6.37
N ASP A 89 -6.60 0.58 6.12
CA ASP A 89 -7.88 0.10 5.61
C ASP A 89 -9.05 0.57 6.46
N GLY A 90 -8.95 0.36 7.78
CA GLY A 90 -9.98 0.83 8.71
C GLY A 90 -10.20 2.34 8.66
N THR A 91 -9.17 3.13 8.33
CA THR A 91 -9.29 4.59 8.16
C THR A 91 -9.93 4.95 6.83
N LEU A 92 -9.58 4.28 5.74
CA LEU A 92 -10.16 4.49 4.42
C LEU A 92 -11.64 4.08 4.37
N ASP A 93 -12.00 2.95 4.98
CA ASP A 93 -13.39 2.50 5.07
C ASP A 93 -14.27 3.52 5.81
N ARG A 94 -13.80 4.03 6.95
CA ARG A 94 -14.49 5.11 7.68
C ARG A 94 -14.64 6.37 6.84
N ALA A 95 -13.64 6.73 6.04
CA ALA A 95 -13.72 7.87 5.14
C ALA A 95 -14.75 7.65 4.02
N LEU A 96 -14.80 6.45 3.43
CA LEU A 96 -15.77 6.08 2.41
C LEU A 96 -17.20 6.06 2.95
N ASP A 97 -17.41 5.56 4.16
CA ASP A 97 -18.72 5.59 4.81
C ASP A 97 -19.17 7.03 5.12
N ALA A 98 -18.28 7.86 5.65
CA ALA A 98 -18.56 9.28 5.86
C ALA A 98 -18.90 10.01 4.55
N LEU A 99 -18.18 9.70 3.45
CA LEU A 99 -18.45 10.23 2.12
C LEU A 99 -19.86 9.84 1.64
N ARG A 100 -20.25 8.57 1.81
CA ARG A 100 -21.57 8.05 1.43
C ARG A 100 -22.70 8.72 2.22
N ASP A 101 -22.50 8.92 3.51
CA ASP A 101 -23.55 9.43 4.42
C ASP A 101 -23.67 10.96 4.41
N GLY A 102 -22.56 11.69 4.28
CA GLY A 102 -22.51 13.13 4.49
C GLY A 102 -21.70 13.94 3.47
N GLY A 103 -21.14 13.28 2.45
CA GLY A 103 -20.34 13.93 1.42
C GLY A 103 -18.91 14.30 1.87
N PRO A 104 -18.14 15.01 1.03
CA PRO A 104 -16.71 15.28 1.29
C PRO A 104 -16.42 16.01 2.61
N GLY A 105 -17.37 16.82 3.11
CA GLY A 105 -17.22 17.56 4.37
C GLY A 105 -17.44 16.72 5.63
N ALA A 106 -17.97 15.50 5.50
CA ALA A 106 -18.19 14.58 6.62
C ALA A 106 -16.96 13.70 6.92
N ILE A 107 -16.01 13.62 5.98
CA ILE A 107 -14.77 12.86 6.14
C ILE A 107 -13.89 13.50 7.21
N ASP A 108 -13.34 12.68 8.11
CA ASP A 108 -12.30 13.09 9.05
C ASP A 108 -10.94 13.25 8.32
N TRP A 109 -10.80 14.35 7.57
CA TRP A 109 -9.57 14.64 6.84
C TRP A 109 -8.31 14.68 7.71
N PRO A 110 -8.32 15.24 8.94
CA PRO A 110 -7.19 15.10 9.85
C PRO A 110 -6.79 13.64 10.12
N GLY A 111 -7.77 12.76 10.34
CA GLY A 111 -7.53 11.32 10.50
C GLY A 111 -6.91 10.68 9.26
N VAL A 112 -7.46 10.96 8.07
CA VAL A 112 -6.91 10.46 6.79
C VAL A 112 -5.47 10.94 6.57
N LEU A 113 -5.20 12.22 6.80
CA LEU A 113 -3.84 12.76 6.63
C LEU A 113 -2.84 12.23 7.66
N GLY A 114 -3.30 11.89 8.87
CA GLY A 114 -2.50 11.18 9.87
C GLY A 114 -2.15 9.76 9.42
N ALA A 115 -3.11 9.02 8.86
CA ALA A 115 -2.84 7.70 8.29
C ALA A 115 -1.86 7.75 7.11
N PHE A 116 -1.85 8.83 6.33
CA PHE A 116 -0.85 9.03 5.27
C PHE A 116 0.56 9.28 5.80
N ASP A 117 0.69 9.86 7.00
CA ASP A 117 2.01 9.99 7.64
C ASP A 117 2.52 8.60 8.06
N THR A 118 1.65 7.74 8.60
CA THR A 118 1.98 6.33 8.90
C THR A 118 2.30 5.55 7.63
N LEU A 119 1.51 5.70 6.56
CA LEU A 119 1.77 5.02 5.28
C LEU A 119 3.10 5.45 4.66
N TRP A 120 3.56 6.69 4.90
CA TRP A 120 4.89 7.09 4.47
C TRP A 120 6.00 6.34 5.23
N GLU A 121 5.83 6.13 6.54
CA GLU A 121 6.77 5.35 7.36
C GLU A 121 6.76 3.88 6.96
N HIS A 122 5.57 3.31 6.70
CA HIS A 122 5.38 1.97 6.14
C HIS A 122 6.18 1.78 4.85
N ILE A 123 6.01 2.68 3.87
CA ILE A 123 6.76 2.65 2.60
C ILE A 123 8.28 2.70 2.86
N ASP A 124 8.75 3.46 3.85
CA ASP A 124 10.18 3.48 4.20
C ASP A 124 10.66 2.15 4.78
N HIS A 125 9.87 1.53 5.68
CA HIS A 125 10.13 0.20 6.25
C HIS A 125 10.28 -0.86 5.16
N GLU A 126 9.47 -0.78 4.13
CA GLU A 126 9.53 -1.70 3.01
C GLU A 126 10.72 -1.44 2.08
N GLU A 127 10.83 -0.21 1.57
CA GLU A 127 11.84 0.19 0.59
C GLU A 127 13.27 0.02 1.11
N ASN A 128 13.48 0.29 2.41
CA ASN A 128 14.80 0.31 3.03
C ASN A 128 15.02 -0.87 3.98
N GLY A 129 14.01 -1.73 4.18
CA GLY A 129 14.07 -2.89 5.04
C GLY A 129 13.55 -4.16 4.36
N MET A 130 12.24 -4.22 4.12
CA MET A 130 11.57 -5.44 3.67
C MET A 130 12.03 -5.90 2.28
N PHE A 131 11.99 -5.02 1.27
CA PHE A 131 12.32 -5.38 -0.12
C PHE A 131 13.80 -5.75 -0.32
N PRO A 132 14.78 -5.06 0.28
CA PRO A 132 16.17 -5.53 0.25
C PRO A 132 16.35 -6.92 0.87
N ALA A 133 15.64 -7.22 1.97
CA ALA A 133 15.69 -8.54 2.59
C ALA A 133 15.02 -9.59 1.69
N ALA A 134 13.88 -9.26 1.08
CA ALA A 134 13.17 -10.13 0.16
C ALA A 134 14.01 -10.46 -1.08
N ALA A 135 14.73 -9.49 -1.64
CA ALA A 135 15.62 -9.69 -2.78
C ALA A 135 16.72 -10.73 -2.53
N ILE A 136 17.11 -10.95 -1.27
CA ILE A 136 18.10 -11.94 -0.86
C ILE A 136 17.44 -13.28 -0.49
N ALA A 137 16.26 -13.22 0.14
CA ALA A 137 15.61 -14.39 0.73
C ALA A 137 14.73 -15.17 -0.25
N LEU A 138 14.07 -14.50 -1.19
CA LEU A 138 13.06 -15.12 -2.06
C LEU A 138 13.68 -15.80 -3.27
N ASP A 139 13.16 -16.99 -3.56
CA ASP A 139 13.47 -17.74 -4.78
C ASP A 139 12.56 -17.33 -5.96
N PRO A 140 12.87 -17.77 -7.20
CA PRO A 140 12.07 -17.42 -8.37
C PRO A 140 10.61 -17.90 -8.33
N GLN A 141 10.30 -18.99 -7.62
CA GLN A 141 8.93 -19.50 -7.51
C GLN A 141 8.09 -18.60 -6.59
N GLN A 142 8.68 -18.10 -5.51
CA GLN A 142 8.02 -17.14 -4.63
C GLN A 142 7.75 -15.81 -5.34
N TRP A 143 8.67 -15.35 -6.19
CA TRP A 143 8.44 -14.18 -7.04
C TRP A 143 7.35 -14.39 -8.10
N GLU A 144 7.32 -15.56 -8.75
CA GLU A 144 6.26 -15.90 -9.69
C GLU A 144 4.88 -15.96 -9.01
N HIS A 145 4.83 -16.40 -7.75
CA HIS A 145 3.59 -16.39 -6.97
C HIS A 145 3.08 -14.96 -6.73
N ALA A 146 3.93 -14.01 -6.34
CA ALA A 146 3.54 -12.60 -6.19
C ALA A 146 3.01 -12.01 -7.51
N GLU A 147 3.63 -12.37 -8.65
CA GLU A 147 3.14 -11.99 -9.97
C GLU A 147 1.79 -12.62 -10.33
N GLN A 148 1.55 -13.85 -9.87
CA GLN A 148 0.29 -14.52 -10.07
C GLN A 148 -0.82 -13.86 -9.27
N VAL A 149 -0.58 -13.54 -8.00
CA VAL A 149 -1.50 -12.78 -7.14
C VAL A 149 -1.91 -11.48 -7.84
N ARG A 150 -0.95 -10.69 -8.32
CA ARG A 150 -1.23 -9.46 -9.08
C ARG A 150 -2.20 -9.68 -10.23
N ARG A 151 -1.91 -10.67 -11.07
CA ARG A 151 -2.76 -11.00 -12.23
C ARG A 151 -4.16 -11.43 -11.80
N ASP A 152 -4.29 -12.09 -10.66
CA ASP A 152 -5.56 -12.54 -10.13
C ASP A 152 -6.39 -11.37 -9.55
N VAL A 153 -5.76 -10.41 -8.87
CA VAL A 153 -6.44 -9.17 -8.41
C VAL A 153 -6.90 -8.34 -9.60
N GLU A 154 -6.02 -8.09 -10.58
CA GLU A 154 -6.34 -7.30 -11.78
C GLU A 154 -7.48 -7.92 -12.61
N ARG A 155 -7.64 -9.24 -12.55
CA ARG A 155 -8.75 -9.98 -13.19
C ARG A 155 -10.00 -10.07 -12.32
N GLY A 156 -9.96 -9.63 -11.06
CA GLY A 156 -11.04 -9.77 -10.08
C GLY A 156 -11.28 -11.21 -9.64
N THR A 157 -10.27 -12.08 -9.68
CA THR A 157 -10.36 -13.50 -9.28
C THR A 157 -10.11 -13.69 -7.78
N ILE A 158 -9.42 -12.75 -7.14
CA ILE A 158 -9.31 -12.61 -5.69
C ILE A 158 -9.73 -11.19 -5.30
N ALA A 159 -10.32 -11.04 -4.12
CA ALA A 159 -10.68 -9.73 -3.59
C ALA A 159 -9.40 -9.01 -3.14
N SER A 160 -9.24 -7.76 -3.55
CA SER A 160 -8.36 -6.83 -2.84
C SER A 160 -9.07 -6.38 -1.56
N HIS A 161 -8.35 -6.27 -0.45
CA HIS A 161 -8.88 -5.67 0.76
C HIS A 161 -9.28 -4.22 0.44
N HIS A 162 -10.58 -3.95 0.58
CA HIS A 162 -11.34 -2.68 0.54
C HIS A 162 -12.80 -3.11 0.28
N HIS A 163 -13.62 -3.17 1.32
CA HIS A 163 -15.04 -3.60 1.26
C HIS A 163 -15.99 -2.48 1.68
#